data_AF-A0A3R6HA97-F1
#
_entry.id   AF-A0A3R6HA97-F1
#
_cell.length_a   1.000
_cell.length_b   1.000
_cell.length_c   1.000
_cell.angle_alpha   90.00
_cell.angle_beta   90.00
_cell.angle_gamma   90.00
#
_symmetry.space_group_name_H-M   'P 1'
#
loop_
_entity.id
_entity.type
_entity.pdbx_description
1 polymer ?
#
loop_
_entity_poly.entity_id
_entity_poly.type
_entity_poly.pdbx_seq_one_letter_code
_entity_poly.pdbx_strand_id
1 'polypeptide(L)'
;MNTKDMLAELAELFTSFSLHPLFIQELSFLLKKDLKGKEARFFKILSTQLNNIKTFGRSIYTVDSNEILHGADGHYYSIHLQQSQFNVRLLIYIADNDTPYFLCAFNERSGKRKTDYSAYTSVMQERLNHFGGNL
;
A
#
# COMPACT_ATOMS: atom_id res chain seq x y z
N MET A 1 23.53 -3.34 -1.60
CA MET A 1 22.65 -4.09 -0.68
C MET A 1 22.36 -5.45 -1.30
N ASN A 2 22.61 -6.53 -0.57
CA ASN A 2 22.28 -7.87 -1.06
C ASN A 2 20.80 -8.20 -0.75
N THR A 3 20.26 -9.28 -1.32
CA THR A 3 18.86 -9.67 -1.15
C THR A 3 18.48 -9.98 0.31
N LYS A 4 19.41 -10.51 1.10
CA LYS A 4 19.16 -10.89 2.50
C LYS A 4 18.97 -9.65 3.38
N ASP A 5 19.80 -8.63 3.17
CA ASP A 5 19.71 -7.36 3.90
C ASP A 5 18.39 -6.64 3.58
N MET A 6 17.98 -6.61 2.31
CA MET A 6 16.68 -6.06 1.89
C MET A 6 15.50 -6.75 2.57
N LEU A 7 15.53 -8.09 2.65
CA LEU A 7 14.45 -8.85 3.27
C LEU A 7 14.38 -8.63 4.78
N ALA A 8 15.52 -8.47 5.45
CA ALA A 8 15.57 -8.15 6.86
C ALA A 8 14.99 -6.75 7.14
N GLU A 9 15.39 -5.74 6.37
CA GLU A 9 14.88 -4.37 6.49
C GLU A 9 13.36 -4.33 6.25
N LEU A 10 12.87 -5.05 5.25
CA LEU A 10 11.43 -5.12 4.99
C LEU A 10 10.67 -5.83 6.10
N ALA A 11 11.19 -6.95 6.61
CA ALA A 11 10.56 -7.68 7.70
C ALA A 11 10.43 -6.78 8.94
N GLU A 12 11.49 -6.04 9.26
CA GLU A 12 11.48 -5.06 10.35
C GLU A 12 10.47 -3.94 10.10
N LEU A 13 10.47 -3.33 8.91
CA LEU A 13 9.52 -2.30 8.55
C LEU A 13 8.07 -2.80 8.64
N PHE A 14 7.80 -4.03 8.21
CA PHE A 14 6.47 -4.63 8.23
C PHE A 14 5.97 -5.03 9.62
N THR A 15 6.84 -5.22 10.63
CA THR A 15 6.41 -5.60 11.99
C THR A 15 5.48 -4.58 12.66
N SER A 16 5.55 -3.32 12.26
CA SER A 16 4.71 -2.23 12.78
C SER A 16 3.41 -2.02 12.00
N PHE A 17 3.12 -2.85 11.00
CA PHE A 17 1.97 -2.69 10.12
C PHE A 17 1.03 -3.88 10.20
N SER A 18 -0.28 -3.61 10.15
CA SER A 18 -1.29 -4.66 10.02
C SER A 18 -1.51 -4.96 8.54
N LEU A 19 -1.18 -6.18 8.10
CA LEU A 19 -1.21 -6.56 6.68
C LEU A 19 -2.29 -7.60 6.42
N HIS A 20 -3.21 -7.30 5.49
CA HIS A 20 -4.26 -8.25 5.16
C HIS A 20 -3.62 -9.46 4.42
N PRO A 21 -4.04 -10.72 4.67
CA PRO A 21 -3.43 -11.87 4.00
C PRO A 21 -3.45 -11.77 2.46
N LEU A 22 -4.54 -11.25 1.88
CA LEU A 22 -4.63 -11.01 0.43
C LEU A 22 -3.70 -9.89 -0.06
N PHE A 23 -3.44 -8.86 0.75
CA PHE A 23 -2.44 -7.84 0.43
C PHE A 23 -1.06 -8.48 0.24
N ILE A 24 -0.68 -9.40 1.14
CA ILE A 24 0.61 -10.10 1.07
C ILE A 24 0.69 -10.96 -0.21
N GLN A 25 -0.40 -11.64 -0.55
CA GLN A 25 -0.46 -12.46 -1.78
C GLN A 25 -0.34 -11.60 -3.04
N GLU A 26 -1.04 -10.47 -3.08
CA GLU A 26 -0.99 -9.51 -4.18
C GLU A 26 0.40 -8.91 -4.34
N LEU A 27 1.00 -8.42 -3.26
CA LEU A 27 2.35 -7.88 -3.27
C LEU A 27 3.37 -8.94 -3.72
N SER A 28 3.23 -10.18 -3.24
CA SER A 28 4.07 -11.31 -3.67
C SER A 28 3.92 -11.62 -5.16
N PHE A 29 2.70 -11.50 -5.70
CA PHE A 29 2.45 -11.69 -7.12
C PHE A 29 3.10 -10.60 -7.96
N LEU A 30 2.95 -9.33 -7.56
CA LEU A 30 3.59 -8.18 -8.20
C LEU A 30 5.11 -8.33 -8.24
N LEU A 31 5.72 -8.73 -7.12
CA LEU A 31 7.16 -8.98 -7.02
C LEU A 31 7.63 -10.06 -8.01
N LYS A 32 6.86 -11.15 -8.16
CA LYS A 32 7.22 -12.27 -9.06
C LYS A 32 6.99 -11.96 -10.54
N LYS A 33 6.06 -11.06 -10.87
CA LYS A 33 5.60 -10.83 -12.25
C LYS A 33 5.99 -9.44 -12.74
N ASP A 34 5.36 -8.40 -12.22
CA ASP A 34 5.46 -7.03 -12.71
C ASP A 34 6.79 -6.33 -12.36
N LEU A 35 7.36 -6.71 -11.21
CA LEU A 35 8.54 -6.07 -10.62
C LEU A 35 9.81 -6.91 -10.78
N LYS A 36 9.78 -8.01 -11.54
CA LYS A 36 10.95 -8.85 -11.78
C LYS A 36 12.07 -8.04 -12.44
N GLY A 37 13.25 -8.03 -11.82
CA GLY A 37 14.42 -7.23 -12.23
C GLY A 37 14.36 -5.75 -11.81
N LYS A 38 13.34 -5.33 -11.07
CA LYS A 38 13.11 -3.95 -10.58
C LYS A 38 13.04 -3.88 -9.05
N GLU A 39 13.27 -4.99 -8.37
CA GLU A 39 13.01 -5.20 -6.95
C GLU A 39 13.76 -4.18 -6.09
N ALA A 40 15.05 -3.94 -6.35
CA ALA A 40 15.83 -2.99 -5.57
C ALA A 40 15.28 -1.55 -5.62
N ARG A 41 14.78 -1.11 -6.79
CA ARG A 41 14.17 0.23 -6.95
C ARG A 41 12.81 0.29 -6.27
N PHE A 42 12.01 -0.76 -6.45
CA PHE A 42 10.73 -0.90 -5.78
C PHE A 42 10.89 -0.86 -4.26
N PHE A 43 11.82 -1.64 -3.71
CA PHE A 43 12.07 -1.69 -2.27
C PHE A 43 12.52 -0.35 -1.71
N LYS A 44 13.39 0.40 -2.39
CA LYS A 44 13.78 1.73 -1.94
C LYS A 44 12.57 2.68 -1.80
N ILE A 45 11.64 2.64 -2.75
CA ILE A 45 10.44 3.47 -2.70
C ILE A 45 9.47 2.95 -1.63
N LEU A 46 9.30 1.63 -1.53
CA LEU A 46 8.48 1.01 -0.51
C LEU A 46 8.97 1.41 0.90
N SER A 47 10.26 1.28 1.22
CA SER A 47 10.81 1.70 2.51
C SER A 47 10.55 3.19 2.79
N THR A 48 10.68 4.04 1.77
CA THR A 48 10.38 5.48 1.88
C THR A 48 8.91 5.72 2.23
N GLN A 49 7.99 5.07 1.52
CA GLN A 49 6.55 5.21 1.75
C GLN A 49 6.12 4.62 3.10
N LEU A 50 6.70 3.50 3.54
CA LEU A 50 6.46 2.95 4.86
C LEU A 50 6.91 3.92 5.97
N ASN A 51 8.07 4.56 5.81
CA ASN A 51 8.53 5.60 6.75
C ASN A 51 7.62 6.84 6.72
N ASN A 52 7.15 7.26 5.55
CA ASN A 52 6.21 8.37 5.43
C ASN A 52 4.90 8.04 6.18
N ILE A 53 4.36 6.83 6.04
CA ILE A 53 3.15 6.41 6.77
C ILE A 53 3.36 6.51 8.28
N LYS A 54 4.50 6.06 8.80
CA LYS A 54 4.84 6.18 10.23
C LYS A 54 4.97 7.64 10.69
N THR A 55 5.50 8.50 9.83
CA THR A 55 5.83 9.88 10.19
C THR A 55 4.62 10.81 10.12
N PHE A 56 3.80 10.64 9.09
CA PHE A 56 2.70 11.57 8.77
C PHE A 56 1.32 11.04 9.15
N GLY A 57 1.17 9.73 9.42
CA GLY A 57 -0.11 9.12 9.79
C GLY A 57 -1.22 9.51 8.81
N ARG A 58 -2.35 10.00 9.33
CA ARG A 58 -3.49 10.46 8.52
C ARG A 58 -3.19 11.67 7.61
N SER A 59 -2.04 12.33 7.78
CA SER A 59 -1.57 13.40 6.87
C SER A 59 -0.73 12.88 5.70
N ILE A 60 -0.63 11.56 5.52
CA ILE A 60 0.16 10.92 4.44
C ILE A 60 -0.19 11.40 3.03
N TYR A 61 -1.43 11.87 2.81
CA TYR A 61 -1.89 12.44 1.54
C TYR A 61 -1.23 13.79 1.20
N THR A 62 -0.58 14.43 2.16
CA THR A 62 0.11 15.72 1.96
C THR A 62 1.53 15.55 1.43
N VAL A 63 2.04 14.32 1.39
CA VAL A 63 3.40 14.01 0.97
C VAL A 63 3.41 13.07 -0.22
N ASP A 64 4.39 13.29 -1.09
CA ASP A 64 4.51 12.61 -2.37
C ASP A 64 3.21 12.76 -3.20
N SER A 65 2.89 11.77 -4.02
CA SER A 65 1.70 11.73 -4.87
C SER A 65 0.55 10.96 -4.22
N ASN A 66 0.55 10.77 -2.89
CA ASN A 66 -0.46 9.98 -2.20
C ASN A 66 -1.82 10.68 -2.19
N GLU A 67 -2.89 9.91 -2.22
CA GLU A 67 -4.24 10.44 -2.40
C GLU A 67 -5.20 9.94 -1.31
N ILE A 68 -6.18 10.77 -0.95
CA ILE A 68 -7.34 10.35 -0.16
C ILE A 68 -8.30 9.61 -1.09
N LEU A 69 -8.77 8.43 -0.66
CA LEU A 69 -9.78 7.69 -1.40
C LEU A 69 -11.18 8.15 -0.98
N HIS A 70 -11.87 8.82 -1.91
CA HIS A 70 -13.25 9.22 -1.73
C HIS A 70 -14.20 8.10 -2.18
N GLY A 71 -15.26 7.85 -1.43
CA GLY A 71 -16.29 6.85 -1.78
C GLY A 71 -16.63 5.87 -0.65
N ALA A 72 -15.84 5.86 0.43
CA ALA A 72 -16.14 5.17 1.68
C ALA A 72 -15.96 6.14 2.84
N ASP A 73 -16.75 5.97 3.91
CA ASP A 73 -16.53 6.67 5.17
C ASP A 73 -15.26 6.13 5.83
N GLY A 74 -14.35 7.03 6.23
CA GLY A 74 -13.11 6.69 6.94
C GLY A 74 -11.84 7.23 6.29
N HIS A 75 -10.71 6.86 6.88
CA HIS A 75 -9.37 7.36 6.52
C HIS A 75 -8.66 6.41 5.55
N TYR A 76 -9.18 6.33 4.34
CA TYR A 76 -8.62 5.51 3.27
C TYR A 76 -7.68 6.31 2.37
N TYR A 77 -6.55 5.69 2.02
CA TYR A 77 -5.51 6.33 1.20
C TYR A 77 -5.00 5.40 0.11
N SER A 78 -4.63 6.00 -1.02
CA SER A 78 -3.86 5.37 -2.10
C SER A 78 -2.41 5.81 -1.99
N ILE A 79 -1.53 4.85 -1.72
CA ILE A 79 -0.09 5.06 -1.60
C ILE A 79 0.58 4.74 -2.92
N HIS A 80 1.33 5.71 -3.44
CA HIS A 80 1.86 5.69 -4.79
C HIS A 80 3.31 5.17 -4.77
N LEU A 81 3.56 4.04 -5.45
CA LEU A 81 4.91 3.51 -5.69
C LEU A 81 5.14 3.52 -7.19
N GLN A 82 5.58 4.66 -7.71
CA GLN A 82 5.66 4.89 -9.15
C GLN A 82 7.08 5.22 -9.61
N GLN A 83 7.52 4.56 -10.68
CA GLN A 83 8.66 4.96 -11.52
C GLN A 83 8.35 4.69 -13.00
N SER A 84 9.25 5.07 -13.90
CA SER A 84 9.09 4.86 -15.34
C SER A 84 8.81 3.41 -15.76
N GLN A 85 9.11 2.42 -14.92
CA GLN A 85 8.99 1.00 -15.24
C GLN A 85 7.92 0.24 -14.43
N PHE A 86 7.25 0.88 -13.46
CA PHE A 86 6.16 0.30 -12.69
C PHE A 86 5.30 1.38 -12.05
N ASN A 87 4.01 1.10 -11.88
CA ASN A 87 3.08 1.98 -11.18
C ASN A 87 2.26 1.14 -10.21
N VAL A 88 2.73 1.00 -8.98
CA VAL A 88 2.06 0.18 -7.96
C VAL A 88 1.30 1.08 -7.00
N ARG A 89 0.08 0.67 -6.67
CA ARG A 89 -0.80 1.30 -5.68
C ARG A 89 -0.92 0.38 -4.48
N LEU A 90 -0.77 0.92 -3.28
CA LEU A 90 -1.17 0.25 -2.05
C LEU A 90 -2.39 0.99 -1.49
N LEU A 91 -3.49 0.29 -1.27
CA LEU A 91 -4.65 0.86 -0.58
C LEU A 91 -4.52 0.55 0.90
N ILE A 92 -4.58 1.60 1.71
CA ILE A 92 -4.45 1.49 3.16
C ILE A 92 -5.61 2.20 3.86
N TYR A 93 -5.90 1.77 5.08
CA TYR A 93 -6.71 2.49 6.06
C TYR A 93 -5.83 2.90 7.24
N ILE A 94 -6.02 4.09 7.79
CA ILE A 94 -5.32 4.54 9.01
C ILE A 94 -6.37 4.83 10.08
N ALA A 95 -6.44 4.00 11.12
CA ALA A 95 -7.40 4.16 12.20
C ALA A 95 -7.17 5.45 13.00
N ASP A 96 -8.14 5.81 13.85
CA ASP A 96 -8.07 7.03 14.67
C ASP A 96 -6.88 7.06 15.64
N ASN A 97 -6.39 5.88 16.03
CA ASN A 97 -5.18 5.72 16.84
C ASN A 97 -3.88 5.70 15.99
N ASP A 98 -3.95 6.20 14.76
CA ASP A 98 -2.89 6.20 13.75
C ASP A 98 -2.36 4.80 13.38
N THR A 99 -3.12 3.72 13.65
CA THR A 99 -2.72 2.37 13.23
C THR A 99 -2.98 2.16 11.73
N PRO A 100 -1.95 1.88 10.93
CA PRO A 100 -2.08 1.59 9.51
C PRO A 100 -2.43 0.13 9.21
N TYR A 101 -3.43 -0.06 8.34
CA TYR A 101 -3.91 -1.34 7.82
C TYR A 101 -3.72 -1.39 6.31
N PHE A 102 -2.93 -2.34 5.83
CA PHE A 102 -2.69 -2.54 4.41
C PHE A 102 -3.71 -3.51 3.84
N LEU A 103 -4.51 -3.02 2.90
CA LEU A 103 -5.69 -3.72 2.42
C LEU A 103 -5.44 -4.35 1.06
N CYS A 104 -4.92 -3.58 0.08
CA CYS A 104 -4.76 -4.05 -1.30
C CYS A 104 -3.43 -3.59 -1.91
N ALA A 105 -2.86 -4.40 -2.81
CA ALA A 105 -1.73 -4.01 -3.66
C ALA A 105 -2.02 -4.36 -5.12
N PHE A 106 -1.77 -3.44 -6.06
CA PHE A 106 -1.93 -3.74 -7.48
C PHE A 106 -1.07 -2.85 -8.38
N ASN A 107 -0.81 -3.32 -9.60
CA ASN A 107 -0.18 -2.53 -10.65
C ASN A 107 -1.26 -1.74 -11.40
N GLU A 108 -1.20 -0.42 -11.34
CA GLU A 108 -2.10 0.48 -12.05
C GLU A 108 -1.67 0.58 -13.52
N ARG A 109 -2.45 -0.04 -14.40
CA ARG A 109 -2.21 -0.03 -15.84
C ARG A 109 -2.67 1.30 -16.44
N SER A 110 -1.79 1.94 -17.21
CA SER A 110 -2.12 3.16 -17.97
C SER A 110 -3.22 2.89 -19.01
N GLY A 111 -4.39 3.50 -18.83
CA GLY A 111 -5.45 3.54 -19.85
C GLY A 111 -6.87 3.62 -19.29
N LYS A 112 -7.55 4.76 -19.51
CA LYS A 112 -8.99 5.11 -19.53
C LYS A 112 -10.06 4.35 -18.70
N ARG A 113 -9.75 3.37 -17.85
CA ARG A 113 -10.53 3.13 -16.65
C ARG A 113 -10.00 4.10 -15.61
N LYS A 114 -10.51 5.33 -15.72
CA LYS A 114 -10.45 6.33 -14.66
C LYS A 114 -10.73 5.59 -13.36
N THR A 115 -9.89 5.84 -12.37
CA THR A 115 -9.78 5.16 -11.08
C THR A 115 -11.10 5.24 -10.33
N ASP A 116 -12.05 4.43 -10.75
CA ASP A 116 -13.34 4.30 -10.11
C ASP A 116 -13.14 3.31 -8.98
N TYR A 117 -12.62 3.84 -7.87
CA TYR A 117 -12.38 3.12 -6.64
C TYR A 117 -13.69 2.62 -6.00
N SER A 118 -14.86 2.89 -6.59
CA SER A 118 -16.15 2.30 -6.16
C SER A 118 -16.08 0.77 -6.12
N ALA A 119 -15.44 0.14 -7.11
CA ALA A 119 -15.23 -1.31 -7.12
C ALA A 119 -14.29 -1.79 -6.00
N TYR A 120 -13.39 -0.92 -5.54
CA TYR A 120 -12.48 -1.21 -4.43
C TYR A 120 -13.06 -0.87 -3.07
N THR A 121 -14.12 -0.06 -3.01
CA THR A 121 -14.72 0.39 -1.75
C THR A 121 -15.25 -0.78 -0.93
N SER A 122 -16.04 -1.66 -1.55
CA SER A 122 -16.54 -2.87 -0.89
C SER A 122 -15.41 -3.81 -0.47
N VAL A 123 -14.40 -3.98 -1.32
CA VAL A 123 -13.22 -4.82 -1.03
C VAL A 123 -12.41 -4.25 0.13
N MET A 124 -12.21 -2.93 0.19
CA MET A 124 -11.47 -2.28 1.28
C MET A 124 -12.21 -2.42 2.62
N GLN A 125 -13.53 -2.23 2.62
CA GLN A 125 -14.36 -2.43 3.82
C GLN A 125 -14.35 -3.88 4.29
N GLU A 126 -14.51 -4.84 3.37
CA GLU A 126 -14.41 -6.28 3.69
C GLU A 126 -13.06 -6.62 4.31
N ARG A 127 -11.96 -6.13 3.71
CA ARG A 127 -10.60 -6.39 4.21
C ARG A 127 -10.31 -5.66 5.52
N LEU A 128 -10.91 -4.49 5.76
CA LEU A 128 -10.81 -3.82 7.06
C LEU A 128 -11.57 -4.60 8.15
N ASN A 129 -12.74 -5.17 7.81
CA ASN A 129 -13.52 -6.00 8.72
C ASN A 129 -12.76 -7.24 9.20
N HIS A 130 -11.83 -7.77 8.41
CA HIS A 130 -10.91 -8.83 8.84
C HIS A 130 -10.12 -8.47 10.10
N PHE A 131 -9.85 -7.18 10.33
CA PHE A 131 -9.12 -6.68 11.50
C PHE A 131 -10.03 -6.33 12.69
N GLY A 132 -11.33 -6.60 12.61
CA GLY A 132 -12.29 -6.36 13.71
C GLY A 132 -13.33 -5.28 13.44
N GLY A 133 -13.38 -4.70 12.24
CA GLY A 133 -14.52 -3.95 11.68
C GLY A 133 -14.95 -2.64 12.35
N ASN A 134 -14.47 -2.34 13.55
CA ASN A 134 -14.70 -1.10 14.28
C ASN A 134 -13.33 -0.54 14.70
N LEU A 135 -12.75 0.32 13.87
CA LEU A 135 -11.47 0.99 14.09
C LEU A 135 -11.58 2.49 13.90
#